data_AF-A0A2V3PQ08-F1
#
_entry.id   AF-A0A2V3PQ08-F1
#
_cell.length_a   1.000
_cell.length_b   1.000
_cell.length_c   1.000
_cell.angle_alpha   90.00
_cell.angle_beta   90.00
_cell.angle_gamma   90.00
#
_symmetry.space_group_name_H-M   'P 1'
#
loop_
_entity.id
_entity.type
_entity.pdbx_description
1 polymer ?
#
loop_
_entity_poly.entity_id
_entity_poly.type
_entity_poly.pdbx_seq_one_letter_code
_entity_poly.pdbx_strand_id
1 'polypeptide(L)'
;MKNTLRNFFYQKTTICDILHIIIILLSIFLVISISIDTFKNIPFQTQGSYLKIQLWICIFFLFDFLFEFILSDRKWYFLRTHFIFLLISIPYLNIIDYYDLSFSPGVSYFIRFIPLIRGGYALAIVVSWLTKNKISGLFVSYLTMLLATVYFSSLIFLVVEHKVNPLVTNYPDSLWWAFMNVTTVGSNIYAVTTGGRILTVVLAALGMMMFPIFTVYITSIMQRVNRKKKGLYHSKNQKETEINEIVKS
;
A
#
# COMPACT_ATOMS: atom_id res chain seq x y z
N MET A 1 -35.03 -7.47 -21.40
CA MET A 1 -34.67 -6.38 -20.46
C MET A 1 -33.69 -6.78 -19.34
N LYS A 2 -33.87 -7.92 -18.64
CA LYS A 2 -32.92 -8.38 -17.59
C LYS A 2 -31.49 -8.65 -18.08
N ASN A 3 -31.30 -9.19 -19.28
CA ASN A 3 -29.95 -9.43 -19.84
C ASN A 3 -29.19 -8.14 -20.19
N THR A 4 -29.88 -7.10 -20.68
CA THR A 4 -29.27 -5.81 -21.03
C THR A 4 -28.82 -5.05 -19.80
N LEU A 5 -29.65 -5.04 -18.74
CA LEU A 5 -29.27 -4.45 -17.45
C LEU A 5 -28.12 -5.23 -16.79
N ARG A 6 -28.14 -6.56 -16.82
CA ARG A 6 -27.05 -7.38 -16.28
C ARG A 6 -25.74 -7.15 -17.03
N ASN A 7 -25.76 -7.07 -18.36
CA ASN A 7 -24.58 -6.76 -19.16
C ASN A 7 -24.06 -5.34 -18.90
N PHE A 8 -24.95 -4.36 -18.67
CA PHE A 8 -24.56 -3.00 -18.31
C PHE A 8 -23.89 -2.92 -16.92
N PHE A 9 -24.43 -3.62 -15.92
CA PHE A 9 -23.79 -3.72 -14.60
C PHE A 9 -22.46 -4.47 -14.65
N TYR A 10 -22.37 -5.55 -15.44
CA TYR A 10 -21.13 -6.31 -15.63
C TYR A 10 -20.06 -5.49 -16.35
N GLN A 11 -20.45 -4.72 -17.36
CA GLN A 11 -19.54 -3.84 -18.12
C GLN A 11 -19.07 -2.65 -17.27
N LYS A 12 -19.94 -2.09 -16.42
CA LYS A 12 -19.56 -1.10 -15.38
C LYS A 12 -18.46 -1.65 -14.47
N THR A 13 -18.63 -2.86 -13.94
CA THR A 13 -17.64 -3.47 -13.04
C THR A 13 -16.31 -3.73 -13.75
N THR A 14 -16.32 -4.24 -14.98
CA THR A 14 -15.08 -4.49 -15.73
C THR A 14 -14.32 -3.20 -16.08
N ILE A 15 -15.01 -2.12 -16.43
CA ILE A 15 -14.36 -0.83 -16.72
C ILE A 15 -13.73 -0.25 -15.46
N CYS A 16 -14.44 -0.28 -14.33
CA CYS A 16 -13.90 0.14 -13.03
C CYS A 16 -12.66 -0.70 -12.65
N ASP A 17 -12.70 -2.02 -12.84
CA ASP A 17 -11.56 -2.90 -12.54
C ASP A 17 -10.34 -2.57 -13.40
N ILE A 18 -10.52 -2.29 -14.70
CA ILE A 18 -9.43 -1.88 -15.60
C ILE A 18 -8.86 -0.52 -15.17
N LEU A 19 -9.72 0.44 -14.84
CA LEU A 19 -9.32 1.77 -14.40
C LEU A 19 -8.48 1.71 -13.12
N HIS A 20 -8.89 0.86 -12.17
CA HIS A 20 -8.13 0.55 -10.96
C HIS A 20 -6.76 -0.06 -11.28
N ILE A 21 -6.67 -1.00 -12.22
CA ILE A 21 -5.38 -1.58 -12.65
C ILE A 21 -4.45 -0.50 -13.23
N ILE A 22 -4.99 0.42 -14.04
CA ILE A 22 -4.20 1.52 -14.61
C ILE A 22 -3.70 2.45 -13.50
N ILE A 23 -4.53 2.80 -12.52
CA ILE A 23 -4.11 3.59 -11.35
C ILE A 23 -2.97 2.91 -10.63
N ILE A 24 -3.04 1.59 -10.43
CA ILE A 24 -1.98 0.83 -9.76
C ILE A 24 -0.67 0.93 -10.55
N LEU A 25 -0.71 0.73 -11.86
CA LEU A 25 0.48 0.85 -12.71
C LEU A 25 1.08 2.26 -12.66
N LEU A 26 0.24 3.29 -12.75
CA LEU A 26 0.68 4.69 -12.63
C LEU A 26 1.25 4.99 -11.24
N SER A 27 0.73 4.37 -10.20
CA SER A 27 1.19 4.55 -8.82
C SER A 27 2.53 3.88 -8.56
N ILE A 28 2.72 2.66 -9.08
CA ILE A 28 4.01 1.97 -9.04
C ILE A 28 5.05 2.80 -9.80
N PHE A 29 4.69 3.28 -10.99
CA PHE A 29 5.56 4.15 -11.78
C PHE A 29 5.93 5.44 -11.03
N LEU A 30 4.97 6.07 -10.36
CA LEU A 30 5.17 7.25 -9.52
C LEU A 30 6.14 6.95 -8.36
N VAL A 31 5.93 5.85 -7.63
CA VAL A 31 6.79 5.42 -6.51
C VAL A 31 8.23 5.15 -6.97
N ILE A 32 8.39 4.47 -8.12
CA ILE A 32 9.71 4.24 -8.73
C ILE A 32 10.36 5.58 -9.11
N SER A 33 9.60 6.49 -9.72
CA SER A 33 10.09 7.81 -10.11
C SER A 33 10.59 8.62 -8.89
N ILE A 34 9.81 8.66 -7.81
CA ILE A 34 10.22 9.30 -6.54
C ILE A 34 11.48 8.65 -5.97
N SER A 35 11.61 7.32 -6.08
CA SER A 35 12.78 6.62 -5.56
C SER A 35 14.05 6.97 -6.32
N ILE A 36 13.98 6.94 -7.65
CA ILE A 36 15.12 7.29 -8.50
C ILE A 36 15.56 8.73 -8.21
N ASP A 37 14.62 9.63 -8.02
CA ASP A 37 14.91 11.01 -7.61
C ASP A 37 15.60 11.07 -6.24
N THR A 38 14.96 10.46 -5.24
CA THR A 38 15.47 10.42 -3.86
C THR A 38 16.87 9.83 -3.79
N PHE A 39 17.18 8.80 -4.57
CA PHE A 39 18.49 8.14 -4.59
C PHE A 39 19.57 8.93 -5.32
N LYS A 40 19.20 9.70 -6.36
CA LYS A 40 20.17 10.50 -7.12
C LYS A 40 20.42 11.88 -6.51
N ASN A 41 19.70 12.24 -5.43
CA ASN A 41 19.82 13.50 -4.71
C ASN A 41 19.80 14.73 -5.65
N ILE A 42 18.98 14.65 -6.71
CA ILE A 42 18.90 15.69 -7.73
C ILE A 42 17.90 16.73 -7.19
N PRO A 43 18.23 18.03 -7.20
CA PRO A 43 17.28 19.07 -6.76
C PRO A 43 16.12 19.17 -7.76
N PHE A 44 15.06 18.38 -7.56
CA PHE A 44 14.00 18.13 -8.54
C PHE A 44 13.03 19.27 -8.85
N GLN A 45 13.20 20.45 -8.26
CA GLN A 45 12.37 21.61 -8.63
C GLN A 45 12.72 22.14 -10.04
N THR A 46 13.85 21.76 -10.63
CA THR A 46 14.34 22.34 -11.89
C THR A 46 14.18 21.47 -13.13
N GLN A 47 13.66 20.24 -13.02
CA GLN A 47 13.38 19.40 -14.20
C GLN A 47 11.90 19.43 -14.57
N GLY A 48 11.53 20.30 -15.52
CA GLY A 48 10.15 20.43 -16.00
C GLY A 48 9.52 19.11 -16.50
N SER A 49 10.33 18.13 -16.89
CA SER A 49 9.84 16.79 -17.28
C SER A 49 9.15 16.04 -16.13
N TYR A 50 9.64 16.16 -14.89
CA TYR A 50 9.01 15.50 -13.74
C TYR A 50 7.67 16.11 -13.40
N LEU A 51 7.62 17.45 -13.30
CA LEU A 51 6.38 18.17 -13.03
C LEU A 51 5.33 17.84 -14.10
N LYS A 52 5.72 17.74 -15.38
CA LYS A 52 4.82 17.28 -16.45
C LYS A 52 4.28 15.87 -16.21
N ILE A 53 5.15 14.90 -15.90
CA ILE A 53 4.74 13.52 -15.62
C ILE A 53 3.76 13.48 -14.43
N GLN A 54 4.09 14.19 -13.36
CA GLN A 54 3.29 14.23 -12.16
C GLN A 54 1.89 14.82 -12.42
N LEU A 55 1.82 15.89 -13.21
CA LEU A 55 0.56 16.50 -13.64
C LEU A 55 -0.32 15.51 -14.39
N TRP A 56 0.24 14.77 -15.36
CA TRP A 56 -0.51 13.77 -16.13
C TRP A 56 -1.09 12.67 -15.24
N ILE A 57 -0.32 12.18 -14.26
CA ILE A 57 -0.82 11.17 -13.31
C ILE A 57 -1.95 11.75 -12.45
N CYS A 58 -1.81 13.00 -11.97
CA CYS A 58 -2.86 13.68 -11.21
C CYS A 58 -4.14 13.87 -12.03
N ILE A 59 -4.03 14.28 -13.29
CA ILE A 59 -5.18 14.38 -14.21
C ILE A 59 -5.88 13.02 -14.34
N PHE A 60 -5.13 11.93 -14.47
CA PHE A 60 -5.70 10.59 -14.58
C PHE A 60 -6.45 10.17 -13.31
N PHE A 61 -5.89 10.44 -12.12
CA PHE A 61 -6.54 10.14 -10.85
C PHE A 61 -7.81 10.97 -10.65
N LEU A 62 -7.76 12.25 -11.01
CA LEU A 62 -8.91 13.13 -10.94
C LEU A 62 -10.00 12.70 -11.92
N PHE A 63 -9.62 12.25 -13.11
CA PHE A 63 -10.54 11.65 -14.08
C PHE A 63 -11.21 10.39 -13.52
N ASP A 64 -10.45 9.48 -12.91
CA ASP A 64 -10.99 8.28 -12.27
C ASP A 64 -11.99 8.62 -11.16
N PHE A 65 -11.62 9.53 -10.26
CA PHE A 65 -12.50 10.00 -9.21
C PHE A 65 -13.80 10.58 -9.77
N LEU A 66 -13.71 11.43 -10.80
CA LEU A 66 -14.89 12.03 -11.43
C LEU A 66 -15.76 10.99 -12.14
N PHE A 67 -15.14 10.02 -12.81
CA PHE A 67 -15.83 8.95 -13.50
C PHE A 67 -16.63 8.10 -12.50
N GLU A 68 -16.01 7.69 -11.39
CA GLU A 68 -16.69 6.91 -10.35
C GLU A 68 -17.74 7.74 -9.59
N PHE A 69 -17.48 9.03 -9.36
CA PHE A 69 -18.45 9.96 -8.78
C PHE A 69 -19.71 10.12 -9.64
N ILE A 70 -19.56 10.23 -10.97
CA ILE A 70 -20.69 10.31 -11.92
C ILE A 70 -21.48 9.00 -11.93
N LEU A 71 -20.79 7.86 -11.82
CA LEU A 71 -21.40 6.54 -11.81
C LEU A 71 -22.10 6.17 -10.50
N SER A 72 -21.81 6.87 -9.41
CA SER A 72 -22.33 6.59 -8.08
C SER A 72 -23.76 7.10 -7.88
N ASP A 73 -24.65 6.21 -7.41
CA ASP A 73 -26.05 6.55 -7.14
C ASP A 73 -26.20 7.53 -5.95
N ARG A 74 -25.25 7.52 -4.99
CA ARG A 74 -25.26 8.37 -3.78
C ARG A 74 -24.04 9.28 -3.70
N LYS A 75 -24.07 10.36 -4.48
CA LYS A 75 -22.97 11.34 -4.64
C LYS A 75 -22.35 11.84 -3.34
N TRP A 76 -23.17 12.25 -2.37
CA TRP A 76 -22.68 12.76 -1.07
C TRP A 76 -21.98 11.70 -0.23
N TYR A 77 -22.50 10.47 -0.21
CA TYR A 77 -21.86 9.37 0.50
C TYR A 77 -20.53 8.99 -0.15
N PHE A 78 -20.50 8.96 -1.48
CA PHE A 78 -19.29 8.72 -2.25
C PHE A 78 -18.21 9.76 -1.93
N LEU A 79 -18.57 11.05 -1.99
CA LEU A 79 -17.64 12.16 -1.72
C LEU A 79 -17.06 12.08 -0.31
N ARG A 80 -17.87 11.78 0.72
CA ARG A 80 -17.37 11.63 2.10
C ARG A 80 -16.43 10.45 2.27
N THR A 81 -16.64 9.37 1.53
CA THR A 81 -15.81 8.16 1.63
C THR A 81 -14.49 8.31 0.88
N HIS A 82 -14.48 9.01 -0.25
CA HIS A 82 -13.30 9.20 -1.12
C HIS A 82 -12.68 10.60 -1.01
N PHE A 83 -13.04 11.38 0.01
CA PHE A 83 -12.54 12.75 0.20
C PHE A 83 -11.02 12.84 0.26
N ILE A 84 -10.39 11.88 0.93
CA ILE A 84 -8.92 11.79 1.05
C ILE A 84 -8.29 11.56 -0.33
N PHE A 85 -8.88 10.69 -1.16
CA PHE A 85 -8.41 10.44 -2.53
C PHE A 85 -8.51 11.69 -3.41
N LEU A 86 -9.61 12.43 -3.31
CA LEU A 86 -9.79 13.69 -4.01
C LEU A 86 -8.69 14.70 -3.64
N LEU A 87 -8.43 14.89 -2.34
CA LEU A 87 -7.39 15.78 -1.85
C LEU A 87 -6.02 15.41 -2.46
N ILE A 88 -5.65 14.14 -2.36
CA ILE A 88 -4.34 13.65 -2.79
C ILE A 88 -4.17 13.68 -4.33
N SER A 89 -5.27 13.64 -5.08
CA SER A 89 -5.25 13.67 -6.55
C SER A 89 -4.89 15.06 -7.13
N ILE A 90 -4.96 16.11 -6.32
CA ILE A 90 -4.67 17.48 -6.74
C ILE A 90 -3.16 17.66 -7.03
N PRO A 91 -2.77 18.27 -8.17
CA PRO A 91 -1.36 18.46 -8.53
C PRO A 91 -0.73 19.66 -7.80
N TYR A 92 -0.57 19.57 -6.47
CA TYR A 92 -0.08 20.68 -5.64
C TYR A 92 1.27 21.24 -6.10
N LEU A 93 2.25 20.37 -6.38
CA LEU A 93 3.58 20.83 -6.81
C LEU A 93 3.51 21.66 -8.10
N ASN A 94 2.67 21.28 -9.05
CA ASN A 94 2.48 22.02 -10.30
C ASN A 94 1.76 23.35 -10.09
N ILE A 95 0.77 23.40 -9.20
CA ILE A 95 0.05 24.64 -8.87
C ILE A 95 1.02 25.64 -8.24
N ILE A 96 1.84 25.17 -7.31
CA ILE A 96 2.80 26.02 -6.59
C ILE A 96 3.87 26.57 -7.53
N ASP A 97 4.38 25.72 -8.42
CA ASP A 97 5.34 26.10 -9.47
C ASP A 97 4.72 27.09 -10.48
N TYR A 98 3.49 26.85 -10.93
CA TYR A 98 2.82 27.70 -11.92
C TYR A 98 2.47 29.11 -11.39
N TYR A 99 2.08 29.22 -10.12
CA TYR A 99 1.72 30.49 -9.50
C TYR A 99 2.87 31.15 -8.72
N ASP A 100 4.09 30.59 -8.79
CA ASP A 100 5.27 31.04 -8.03
C ASP A 100 4.98 31.27 -6.53
N LEU A 101 4.15 30.40 -5.94
CA LEU A 101 3.72 30.54 -4.55
C LEU A 101 4.87 30.17 -3.61
N SER A 102 5.45 31.16 -2.96
CA SER A 102 6.46 30.94 -1.92
C SER A 102 5.79 30.64 -0.58
N PHE A 103 6.09 29.45 -0.04
CA PHE A 103 5.68 29.04 1.30
C PHE A 103 6.87 29.05 2.26
N SER A 104 6.59 29.11 3.57
CA SER A 104 7.59 28.87 4.60
C SER A 104 8.36 27.56 4.32
N PRO A 105 9.68 27.49 4.57
CA PRO A 105 10.49 26.30 4.31
C PRO A 105 9.91 25.01 4.89
N GLY A 106 9.28 25.08 6.08
CA GLY A 106 8.61 23.93 6.69
C GLY A 106 7.42 23.43 5.87
N VAL A 107 6.57 24.34 5.37
CA VAL A 107 5.36 23.98 4.61
C VAL A 107 5.72 23.46 3.21
N SER A 108 6.65 24.13 2.51
CA SER A 108 7.16 23.68 1.21
C SER A 108 7.75 22.26 1.32
N TYR A 109 8.40 21.96 2.45
CA TYR A 109 8.92 20.64 2.72
C TYR A 109 7.82 19.58 2.90
N PHE A 110 6.75 19.86 3.65
CA PHE A 110 5.61 18.92 3.79
C PHE A 110 4.88 18.63 2.47
N ILE A 111 4.75 19.64 1.60
CA ILE A 111 4.07 19.50 0.31
C ILE A 111 4.78 18.49 -0.60
N ARG A 112 6.10 18.33 -0.46
CA ARG A 112 6.90 17.33 -1.21
C ARG A 112 6.53 15.89 -0.87
N PHE A 113 5.83 15.64 0.23
CA PHE A 113 5.37 14.30 0.61
C PHE A 113 4.01 13.92 0.06
N ILE A 114 3.22 14.88 -0.45
CA ILE A 114 1.91 14.59 -1.05
C ILE A 114 1.99 13.52 -2.15
N PRO A 115 2.99 13.52 -3.05
CA PRO A 115 3.16 12.47 -4.05
C PRO A 115 3.41 11.09 -3.43
N LEU A 116 4.10 11.03 -2.30
CA LEU A 116 4.33 9.80 -1.55
C LEU A 116 3.04 9.26 -0.92
N ILE A 117 2.24 10.16 -0.31
CA ILE A 117 0.93 9.84 0.26
C ILE A 117 0.01 9.27 -0.83
N ARG A 118 0.08 9.80 -2.05
CA ARG A 118 -0.63 9.28 -3.24
C ARG A 118 -0.22 7.86 -3.60
N GLY A 119 1.08 7.57 -3.66
CA GLY A 119 1.58 6.22 -3.87
C GLY A 119 1.13 5.24 -2.77
N GLY A 120 1.15 5.69 -1.51
CA GLY A 120 0.66 4.90 -0.36
C GLY A 120 -0.83 4.59 -0.43
N TYR A 121 -1.67 5.57 -0.80
CA TYR A 121 -3.12 5.35 -0.95
C TYR A 121 -3.43 4.35 -2.08
N ALA A 122 -2.75 4.48 -3.22
CA ALA A 122 -2.92 3.53 -4.32
C ALA A 122 -2.51 2.11 -3.93
N LEU A 123 -1.47 1.96 -3.11
CA LEU A 123 -1.12 0.67 -2.55
C LEU A 123 -2.20 0.13 -1.60
N ALA A 124 -2.84 0.98 -0.79
CA ALA A 124 -3.96 0.56 0.06
C ALA A 124 -5.12 -0.03 -0.77
N ILE A 125 -5.38 0.52 -1.96
CA ILE A 125 -6.33 -0.06 -2.93
C ILE A 125 -5.87 -1.46 -3.38
N VAL A 126 -4.59 -1.64 -3.72
CA VAL A 126 -4.01 -2.95 -4.09
C VAL A 126 -4.21 -3.97 -2.97
N VAL A 127 -3.87 -3.58 -1.74
CA VAL A 127 -4.03 -4.42 -0.55
C VAL A 127 -5.49 -4.82 -0.39
N SER A 128 -6.43 -3.87 -0.50
CA SER A 128 -7.87 -4.15 -0.45
C SER A 128 -8.30 -5.16 -1.52
N TRP A 129 -7.81 -5.02 -2.75
CA TRP A 129 -8.10 -5.96 -3.84
C TRP A 129 -7.49 -7.35 -3.61
N LEU A 130 -6.24 -7.43 -3.17
CA LEU A 130 -5.56 -8.69 -2.83
C LEU A 130 -6.25 -9.43 -1.67
N THR A 131 -6.74 -8.69 -0.68
CA THR A 131 -7.47 -9.24 0.47
C THR A 131 -8.86 -9.79 0.10
N LYS A 132 -9.49 -9.30 -0.99
CA LYS A 132 -10.79 -9.82 -1.46
C LYS A 132 -10.70 -11.24 -2.02
N ASN A 133 -9.54 -11.67 -2.51
CA ASN A 133 -9.31 -13.06 -2.95
C ASN A 133 -8.92 -13.95 -1.75
N LYS A 134 -9.58 -15.13 -1.62
CA LYS A 134 -9.46 -16.17 -0.57
C LYS A 134 -8.17 -16.14 0.27
N ILE A 135 -8.26 -16.48 1.58
CA ILE A 135 -7.21 -16.65 2.63
C ILE A 135 -5.71 -16.60 2.24
N SER A 136 -5.26 -17.18 1.12
CA SER A 136 -3.91 -16.91 0.57
C SER A 136 -3.67 -15.42 0.31
N GLY A 137 -4.70 -14.65 -0.04
CA GLY A 137 -4.66 -13.20 -0.23
C GLY A 137 -4.40 -12.42 1.07
N LEU A 138 -4.76 -12.95 2.25
CA LEU A 138 -4.48 -12.28 3.53
C LEU A 138 -2.99 -12.27 3.87
N PHE A 139 -2.28 -13.36 3.61
CA PHE A 139 -0.84 -13.41 3.85
C PHE A 139 -0.06 -12.59 2.83
N VAL A 140 -0.46 -12.64 1.55
CA VAL A 140 0.17 -11.82 0.51
C VAL A 140 -0.08 -10.34 0.80
N SER A 141 -1.32 -9.95 1.10
CA SER A 141 -1.64 -8.55 1.47
C SER A 141 -0.90 -8.10 2.74
N TYR A 142 -0.75 -8.97 3.73
CA TYR A 142 0.08 -8.72 4.91
C TYR A 142 1.54 -8.43 4.53
N LEU A 143 2.16 -9.32 3.75
CA LEU A 143 3.57 -9.16 3.35
C LEU A 143 3.76 -7.90 2.49
N THR A 144 2.84 -7.64 1.56
CA THR A 144 2.83 -6.42 0.75
C THR A 144 2.72 -5.17 1.62
N MET A 145 1.83 -5.15 2.62
CA MET A 145 1.64 -4.01 3.52
C MET A 145 2.87 -3.79 4.42
N LEU A 146 3.47 -4.87 4.93
CA LEU A 146 4.70 -4.80 5.73
C LEU A 146 5.85 -4.21 4.92
N LEU A 147 6.14 -4.79 3.75
CA LEU A 147 7.24 -4.35 2.88
C LEU A 147 7.05 -2.90 2.43
N ALA A 148 5.82 -2.52 2.09
CA ALA A 148 5.52 -1.15 1.74
C ALA A 148 5.65 -0.18 2.91
N THR A 149 5.20 -0.57 4.11
CA THR A 149 5.36 0.27 5.31
C THR A 149 6.84 0.52 5.59
N VAL A 150 7.67 -0.52 5.51
CA VAL A 150 9.13 -0.40 5.66
C VAL A 150 9.71 0.54 4.62
N TYR A 151 9.33 0.35 3.36
CA TYR A 151 9.85 1.13 2.24
C TYR A 151 9.41 2.61 2.25
N PHE A 152 8.14 2.90 2.53
CA PHE A 152 7.68 4.28 2.66
C PHE A 152 8.28 4.95 3.89
N SER A 153 8.39 4.23 5.01
CA SER A 153 9.01 4.77 6.23
C SER A 153 10.50 5.05 6.03
N SER A 154 11.25 4.19 5.33
CA SER A 154 12.66 4.44 5.04
C SER A 154 12.84 5.66 4.13
N LEU A 155 11.97 5.85 3.13
CA LEU A 155 12.00 7.04 2.28
C LEU A 155 11.67 8.32 3.08
N ILE A 156 10.61 8.31 3.90
CA ILE A 156 10.26 9.46 4.74
C ILE A 156 11.41 9.78 5.71
N PHE A 157 11.97 8.75 6.35
CA PHE A 157 13.09 8.92 7.28
C PHE A 157 14.32 9.51 6.61
N LEU A 158 14.70 9.01 5.43
CA LEU A 158 15.80 9.56 4.65
C LEU A 158 15.58 11.03 4.35
N VAL A 159 14.41 11.41 3.83
CA VAL A 159 14.13 12.79 3.43
C VAL A 159 14.17 13.74 4.63
N VAL A 160 13.77 13.28 5.82
CA VAL A 160 13.73 14.06 7.07
C VAL A 160 15.08 14.15 7.76
N GLU A 161 15.85 13.07 7.78
CA GLU A 161 17.06 12.98 8.59
C GLU A 161 18.35 13.19 7.80
N HIS A 162 18.40 12.92 6.49
CA HIS A 162 19.65 12.93 5.70
C HIS A 162 20.44 14.24 5.77
N LYS A 163 19.78 15.41 5.92
CA LYS A 163 20.47 16.71 5.98
C LYS A 163 20.97 17.10 7.37
N VAL A 164 20.44 16.48 8.42
CA VAL A 164 20.66 16.90 9.81
C VAL A 164 21.30 15.81 10.67
N ASN A 165 21.19 14.55 10.23
CA ASN A 165 21.64 13.39 10.96
C ASN A 165 22.88 12.80 10.26
N PRO A 166 24.07 12.86 10.89
CA PRO A 166 25.29 12.35 10.28
C PRO A 166 25.29 10.82 10.12
N LEU A 167 24.39 10.10 10.82
CA LEU A 167 24.26 8.65 10.70
C LEU A 167 23.43 8.21 9.49
N VAL A 168 22.73 9.15 8.84
CA VAL A 168 21.87 8.89 7.68
C VAL A 168 22.55 9.47 6.45
N THR A 169 23.52 8.73 5.90
CA THR A 169 24.32 9.21 4.76
C THR A 169 23.71 8.81 3.42
N ASN A 170 23.09 7.63 3.37
CA ASN A 170 22.54 7.08 2.15
C ASN A 170 21.21 6.36 2.43
N TYR A 171 20.48 6.01 1.37
CA TYR A 171 19.24 5.27 1.50
C TYR A 171 19.37 3.92 2.24
N PRO A 172 20.41 3.10 2.03
CA PRO A 172 20.57 1.85 2.77
C PRO A 172 20.55 2.02 4.29
N ASP A 173 21.07 3.15 4.82
CA ASP A 173 21.05 3.46 6.24
C ASP A 173 19.61 3.65 6.75
N SER A 174 18.78 4.34 5.96
CA SER A 174 17.36 4.55 6.28
C SER A 174 16.54 3.27 6.12
N LEU A 175 16.89 2.41 5.15
CA LEU A 175 16.26 1.11 4.96
C LEU A 175 16.58 0.17 6.12
N TRP A 176 17.84 0.13 6.54
CA TRP A 176 18.29 -0.58 7.74
C TRP A 176 17.54 -0.10 8.98
N TRP A 177 17.47 1.22 9.18
CA TRP A 177 16.68 1.82 10.26
C TRP A 177 15.23 1.34 10.26
N ALA A 178 14.56 1.35 9.10
CA ALA A 178 13.16 0.97 9.01
C ALA A 178 12.93 -0.51 9.33
N PHE A 179 13.78 -1.42 8.83
CA PHE A 179 13.69 -2.85 9.14
C PHE A 179 13.91 -3.15 10.63
N MET A 180 14.89 -2.49 11.25
CA MET A 180 15.19 -2.70 12.66
C MET A 180 14.08 -2.15 13.58
N ASN A 181 13.44 -1.04 13.21
CA ASN A 181 12.35 -0.45 13.99
C ASN A 181 11.03 -1.21 13.80
N VAL A 182 10.68 -1.64 12.59
CA VAL A 182 9.44 -2.42 12.37
C VAL A 182 9.50 -3.79 13.06
N THR A 183 10.70 -4.36 13.22
CA THR A 183 10.89 -5.60 13.96
C THR A 183 11.01 -5.38 15.47
N THR A 184 10.96 -4.13 15.92
CA THR A 184 11.09 -3.71 17.33
C THR A 184 12.44 -4.03 17.97
N VAL A 185 13.42 -4.50 17.19
CA VAL A 185 14.80 -4.73 17.65
C VAL A 185 15.49 -3.40 17.94
N GLY A 186 15.14 -2.36 17.18
CA GLY A 186 15.76 -1.04 17.26
C GLY A 186 17.07 -0.98 16.46
N SER A 187 17.37 0.19 15.93
CA SER A 187 18.56 0.39 15.09
C SER A 187 19.63 1.18 15.84
N ASN A 188 20.87 1.14 15.35
CA ASN A 188 21.95 2.01 15.80
C ASN A 188 21.81 3.48 15.33
N ILE A 189 20.82 3.77 14.49
CA ILE A 189 20.49 5.11 13.98
C ILE A 189 19.28 5.64 14.77
N TYR A 190 19.41 6.82 15.35
CA TYR A 190 18.36 7.48 16.12
C TYR A 190 17.85 8.73 15.42
N ALA A 191 16.54 8.95 15.50
CA ALA A 191 15.89 10.12 14.92
C ALA A 191 16.25 11.40 15.70
N VAL A 192 16.79 12.40 15.00
CA VAL A 192 17.12 13.70 15.60
C VAL A 192 15.92 14.64 15.50
N THR A 193 15.18 14.60 14.38
CA THR A 193 14.05 15.49 14.13
C THR A 193 12.77 15.03 14.84
N THR A 194 11.85 15.96 15.06
CA THR A 194 10.50 15.65 15.57
C THR A 194 9.75 14.70 14.64
N GLY A 195 9.82 14.92 13.32
CA GLY A 195 9.17 14.07 12.33
C GLY A 195 9.72 12.64 12.34
N GLY A 196 11.04 12.48 12.39
CA GLY A 196 11.70 11.19 12.51
C GLY A 196 11.32 10.46 13.80
N ARG A 197 11.26 11.16 14.93
CA ARG A 197 10.87 10.56 16.23
C ARG A 197 9.43 10.04 16.23
N ILE A 198 8.50 10.82 15.69
CA ILE A 198 7.10 10.38 15.53
C ILE A 198 7.06 9.14 14.65
N LEU A 199 7.80 9.15 13.53
CA LEU A 199 7.86 8.01 12.61
C LEU A 199 8.43 6.75 13.28
N THR A 200 9.48 6.88 14.10
CA THR A 200 10.04 5.76 14.90
C THR A 200 8.97 5.10 15.77
N VAL A 201 8.21 5.90 16.53
CA VAL A 201 7.18 5.41 17.46
C VAL A 201 6.05 4.71 16.70
N VAL A 202 5.57 5.34 15.62
CA VAL A 202 4.50 4.76 14.79
C VAL A 202 4.97 3.45 14.15
N LEU A 203 6.19 3.41 13.61
CA LEU A 203 6.72 2.22 12.95
C LEU A 203 6.90 1.04 13.92
N ALA A 204 7.39 1.30 15.14
CA ALA A 204 7.49 0.30 16.19
C ALA A 204 6.11 -0.24 16.62
N ALA A 205 5.11 0.64 16.77
CA ALA A 205 3.75 0.24 17.08
C ALA A 205 3.13 -0.63 15.99
N LEU A 206 3.30 -0.25 14.72
CA LEU A 206 2.85 -1.05 13.57
C LEU A 206 3.51 -2.43 13.57
N GLY A 207 4.83 -2.50 13.83
CA GLY A 207 5.57 -3.74 13.98
C GLY A 207 4.97 -4.71 15.01
N MET A 208 4.72 -4.20 16.22
CA MET A 208 4.11 -4.98 17.31
C MET A 208 2.71 -5.49 16.98
N MET A 209 1.90 -4.67 16.29
CA MET A 209 0.54 -5.07 15.89
C MET A 209 0.56 -6.13 14.77
N MET A 210 1.60 -6.14 13.93
CA MET A 210 1.68 -7.00 12.76
C MET A 210 2.20 -8.40 13.07
N PHE A 211 3.17 -8.56 14.00
CA PHE A 211 3.77 -9.86 14.31
C PHE A 211 2.76 -10.95 14.73
N PRO A 212 1.72 -10.67 15.55
CA PRO A 212 0.70 -11.67 15.92
C PRO A 212 -0.07 -12.24 14.72
N ILE A 213 -0.26 -11.47 13.66
CA ILE A 213 -1.00 -11.89 12.46
C ILE A 213 -0.27 -13.03 11.76
N PHE A 214 1.07 -12.96 11.71
CA PHE A 214 1.90 -14.01 11.14
C PHE A 214 1.74 -15.34 11.91
N THR A 215 1.80 -15.28 13.24
CA THR A 215 1.60 -16.45 14.11
C THR A 215 0.24 -17.09 13.87
N VAL A 216 -0.83 -16.27 13.87
CA VAL A 216 -2.21 -16.75 13.60
C VAL A 216 -2.30 -17.42 12.23
N TYR A 217 -1.67 -16.84 11.21
CA TYR A 217 -1.67 -17.42 9.87
C TYR A 217 -1.01 -18.81 9.84
N ILE A 218 0.20 -18.95 10.39
CA ILE A 218 0.91 -20.23 10.46
C ILE A 218 0.12 -21.27 11.26
N THR A 219 -0.42 -20.89 12.42
CA THR A 219 -1.27 -21.75 13.22
C THR A 219 -2.51 -22.19 12.44
N SER A 220 -3.14 -21.30 11.67
CA SER A 220 -4.32 -21.63 10.85
C SER A 220 -3.99 -22.64 9.74
N ILE A 221 -2.81 -22.54 9.12
CA ILE A 221 -2.35 -23.52 8.13
C ILE A 221 -2.12 -24.86 8.82
N MET A 222 -1.42 -24.88 9.94
CA MET A 222 -1.12 -26.10 10.68
C MET A 222 -2.40 -26.81 11.13
N GLN A 223 -3.39 -26.05 11.61
CA GLN A 223 -4.71 -26.57 11.96
C GLN A 223 -5.44 -27.17 10.74
N ARG A 224 -5.37 -26.53 9.57
CA ARG A 224 -5.95 -27.08 8.33
C ARG A 224 -5.26 -28.36 7.89
N VAL A 225 -3.93 -28.41 7.95
CA VAL A 225 -3.15 -29.62 7.64
C VAL A 225 -3.50 -30.74 8.60
N ASN A 226 -3.59 -30.46 9.90
CA ASN A 226 -3.96 -31.43 10.91
C ASN A 226 -5.40 -31.94 10.74
N ARG A 227 -6.37 -31.07 10.41
CA ARG A 227 -7.74 -31.48 10.08
C ARG A 227 -7.79 -32.38 8.85
N LYS A 228 -7.05 -32.06 7.79
CA LYS A 228 -6.95 -32.90 6.58
C LYS A 228 -6.34 -34.27 6.89
N LYS A 229 -5.25 -34.31 7.67
CA LYS A 229 -4.65 -35.58 8.13
C LYS A 229 -5.67 -36.41 8.92
N LYS A 230 -6.33 -35.84 9.93
CA LYS A 230 -7.36 -36.55 10.72
C LYS A 230 -8.49 -37.10 9.86
N GLY A 231 -8.96 -36.33 8.87
CA GLY A 231 -9.98 -36.79 7.92
C GLY A 231 -9.50 -38.00 7.09
N LEU A 232 -8.26 -37.95 6.57
CA LEU A 232 -7.67 -39.08 5.83
C LEU A 232 -7.52 -40.34 6.70
N TYR A 233 -7.10 -40.19 7.96
CA TYR A 233 -7.03 -41.33 8.89
C TYR A 233 -8.42 -41.91 9.18
N HIS A 234 -9.45 -41.08 9.41
CA HIS A 234 -10.81 -41.58 9.61
C HIS A 234 -11.36 -42.29 8.38
N SER A 235 -11.18 -41.74 7.17
CA SER A 235 -11.62 -42.38 5.93
C SER A 235 -10.88 -43.70 5.66
N LYS A 236 -9.61 -43.82 6.07
CA LYS A 236 -8.85 -45.07 5.94
C LYS A 236 -9.35 -46.14 6.91
N ASN A 237 -9.54 -45.79 8.18
CA ASN A 237 -10.05 -46.72 9.19
C ASN A 237 -11.48 -47.20 8.86
N GLN A 238 -12.33 -46.32 8.32
CA GLN A 238 -13.70 -46.68 7.92
C GLN A 238 -13.69 -47.70 6.76
N LYS A 239 -12.85 -47.49 5.75
CA LYS A 239 -12.66 -48.45 4.65
C LYS A 239 -12.10 -49.80 5.13
N GLU A 240 -11.12 -49.80 6.04
CA GLU A 240 -10.60 -51.04 6.64
C GLU A 240 -11.67 -51.80 7.42
N THR A 241 -12.57 -51.08 8.11
CA THR A 241 -13.69 -51.68 8.85
C THR A 241 -14.71 -52.31 7.88
N GLU A 242 -15.12 -51.59 6.84
CA GLU A 242 -16.03 -52.09 5.80
C GLU A 242 -15.47 -53.35 5.09
N ILE A 243 -14.18 -53.36 4.75
CA ILE A 243 -13.53 -54.52 4.12
C ILE A 243 -13.53 -55.73 5.08
N ASN A 244 -13.24 -55.52 6.36
CA ASN A 244 -13.22 -56.60 7.34
C ASN A 244 -14.60 -57.21 7.62
N GLU A 245 -15.67 -56.42 7.49
CA GLU A 245 -17.04 -56.93 7.56
C GLU A 245 -17.39 -57.80 6.35
N ILE A 246 -17.01 -57.38 5.13
CA ILE A 246 -17.24 -58.15 3.90
C ILE A 246 -16.48 -59.48 3.90
N VAL A 247 -15.25 -59.52 4.43
CA VAL A 247 -14.45 -60.75 4.48
C VAL A 247 -14.98 -61.77 5.50
N LYS A 248 -15.78 -61.33 6.49
CA LYS A 248 -16.37 -62.20 7.52
C LYS A 248 -17.76 -62.74 7.17
N SER A 249 -18.42 -62.20 6.15
CA SER A 249 -19.72 -62.69 5.64
C SER A 249 -19.54 -63.75 4.56
#